data_AF-A0A650CPU2-F1
#
_entry.id   AF-A0A650CPU2-F1
#
_cell.length_a   1.000
_cell.length_b   1.000
_cell.length_c   1.000
_cell.angle_alpha   90.00
_cell.angle_beta   90.00
_cell.angle_gamma   90.00
#
_symmetry.space_group_name_H-M   'P 1'
#
loop_
_entity.id
_entity.type
_entity.pdbx_description
1 polymer ?
#
loop_
_entity_poly.entity_id
_entity_poly.type
_entity_poly.pdbx_seq_one_letter_code
_entity_poly.pdbx_strand_id
1 'polypeptide(L)'
;MNYDDFVRLGDETYLRVLASDKKWDEISKSYFYYIVNKLRALGLLIDNALSFKVLLPYKPSHNGLSVTEGIAFVTQDKKLIYYNAENETYKCGGCPVNSECLLGVKSLAKEMEVKIRNEELDTAWLSVIESVKVQVMSNLRFLRAKADLEEVKVNEVEYAKESL
;
A
#
# COMPACT_ATOMS: atom_id res chain seq x y z
N MET A 1 -1.63 6.56 -0.26
CA MET A 1 -0.77 7.05 -1.37
C MET A 1 -1.68 7.32 -2.56
N ASN A 2 -1.45 8.35 -3.37
CA ASN A 2 -2.27 8.51 -4.57
C ASN A 2 -2.09 7.28 -5.48
N TYR A 3 -3.08 6.98 -6.31
CA TYR A 3 -3.05 5.79 -7.14
C TYR A 3 -1.90 5.77 -8.16
N ASP A 4 -1.59 6.90 -8.80
CA ASP A 4 -0.59 6.94 -9.87
C ASP A 4 0.83 6.65 -9.34
N ASP A 5 1.17 7.16 -8.17
CA ASP A 5 2.42 6.87 -7.48
C ASP A 5 2.46 5.41 -7.00
N PHE A 6 1.32 4.85 -6.60
CA PHE A 6 1.22 3.43 -6.26
C PHE A 6 1.43 2.52 -7.48
N VAL A 7 0.86 2.87 -8.64
CA VAL A 7 1.09 2.15 -9.90
C VAL A 7 2.56 2.21 -10.29
N ARG A 8 3.18 3.39 -10.22
CA ARG A 8 4.62 3.57 -10.50
C ARG A 8 5.50 2.77 -9.54
N LEU A 9 5.09 2.65 -8.28
CA LEU A 9 5.81 1.84 -7.30
C LEU A 9 5.89 0.36 -7.74
N GLY A 10 4.89 -0.14 -8.47
CA GLY A 10 4.85 -1.51 -9.00
C GLY A 10 5.88 -1.81 -10.10
N ASP A 11 6.67 -0.83 -10.54
CA ASP A 11 7.85 -1.07 -11.39
C ASP A 11 8.88 -1.91 -10.62
N GLU A 12 9.38 -2.97 -11.25
CA GLU A 12 10.33 -3.91 -10.65
C GLU A 12 11.55 -3.20 -10.02
N THR A 13 12.04 -2.15 -10.68
CA THR A 13 13.19 -1.37 -10.20
C THR A 13 12.88 -0.69 -8.87
N TYR A 14 11.68 -0.08 -8.76
CA TYR A 14 11.25 0.60 -7.54
C TYR A 14 11.01 -0.39 -6.41
N LEU A 15 10.32 -1.51 -6.68
CA LEU A 15 10.10 -2.58 -5.70
C LEU A 15 11.42 -3.18 -5.21
N ARG A 16 12.39 -3.41 -6.10
CA ARG A 16 13.69 -3.98 -5.75
C ARG A 16 14.53 -3.04 -4.90
N VAL A 17 14.55 -1.74 -5.21
CA VAL A 17 15.20 -0.73 -4.34
C VAL A 17 14.52 -0.68 -2.98
N LEU A 18 13.18 -0.70 -2.96
CA LEU A 18 12.41 -0.63 -1.72
C LEU A 18 12.59 -1.87 -0.84
N ALA A 19 12.72 -3.06 -1.43
CA ALA A 19 12.85 -4.33 -0.71
C ALA A 19 14.28 -4.64 -0.25
N SER A 20 15.30 -4.19 -0.99
CA SER A 20 16.68 -4.67 -0.78
C SER A 20 17.67 -3.63 -0.26
N ASP A 21 17.29 -2.34 -0.22
CA ASP A 21 18.12 -1.17 0.12
C ASP A 21 19.49 -1.05 -0.58
N LYS A 22 19.75 -1.92 -1.57
CA LYS A 22 21.05 -2.10 -2.21
C LYS A 22 20.98 -1.80 -3.70
N LYS A 23 22.08 -1.24 -4.19
CA LYS A 23 22.37 -1.11 -5.61
C LYS A 23 22.76 -2.49 -6.17
N TRP A 24 22.28 -2.84 -7.35
CA TRP A 24 22.75 -3.99 -8.14
C TRP A 24 23.46 -3.51 -9.41
N ASP A 25 24.07 -4.45 -10.15
CA ASP A 25 25.00 -4.11 -11.23
C ASP A 25 24.34 -3.48 -12.46
N GLU A 26 23.07 -3.77 -12.70
CA GLU A 26 22.32 -3.32 -13.89
C GLU A 26 21.80 -1.87 -13.76
N ILE A 27 21.83 -1.28 -12.56
CA ILE A 27 21.39 0.09 -12.32
C ILE A 27 22.57 1.04 -12.10
N SER A 28 22.54 2.23 -12.71
CA SER A 28 23.57 3.25 -12.45
C SER A 28 23.48 3.80 -11.02
N LYS A 29 24.60 4.24 -10.46
CA LYS A 29 24.64 4.83 -9.10
C LYS A 29 23.72 6.06 -9.00
N SER A 30 23.74 6.94 -9.99
CA SER A 30 22.90 8.14 -10.03
C SER A 30 21.41 7.78 -10.08
N TYR A 31 21.04 6.77 -10.88
CA TYR A 31 19.65 6.34 -10.98
C TYR A 31 19.16 5.67 -9.70
N PHE A 32 19.99 4.86 -9.03
CA PHE A 32 19.68 4.30 -7.72
C PHE A 32 19.36 5.39 -6.68
N TYR A 33 20.23 6.40 -6.54
CA TYR A 33 19.98 7.49 -5.59
C TYR A 33 18.77 8.36 -5.97
N TYR A 34 18.50 8.52 -7.26
CA TYR A 34 17.28 9.16 -7.72
C TYR A 34 16.03 8.42 -7.23
N ILE A 35 15.99 7.08 -7.36
CA ILE A 35 14.88 6.25 -6.88
C ILE A 35 14.75 6.34 -5.35
N VAL A 36 15.86 6.20 -4.61
CA VAL A 36 15.86 6.32 -3.14
C VAL A 36 15.28 7.66 -2.69
N ASN A 37 15.69 8.76 -3.34
CA ASN A 37 15.18 10.09 -3.01
C ASN A 37 13.67 10.21 -3.32
N LYS A 38 13.20 9.61 -4.42
CA LYS A 38 11.76 9.54 -4.70
C LYS A 38 10.99 8.75 -3.65
N LEU A 39 11.47 7.57 -3.27
CA LEU A 39 10.84 6.75 -2.23
C LEU A 39 10.79 7.47 -0.87
N ARG A 40 11.84 8.22 -0.51
CA ARG A 40 11.84 9.10 0.67
C ARG A 40 10.82 10.24 0.54
N ALA A 41 10.74 10.89 -0.62
CA ALA A 41 9.76 11.96 -0.87
C ALA A 41 8.31 11.45 -0.81
N LEU A 42 8.08 10.19 -1.15
CA LEU A 42 6.80 9.49 -0.96
C LEU A 42 6.56 9.03 0.48
N GLY A 43 7.53 9.24 1.37
CA GLY A 43 7.46 8.86 2.78
C GLY A 43 7.55 7.36 3.02
N LEU A 44 8.07 6.59 2.05
CA LEU A 44 8.19 5.12 2.11
C LEU A 44 9.50 4.64 2.76
N LEU A 45 10.49 5.52 2.83
CA LEU A 45 11.79 5.29 3.46
C LEU A 45 12.09 6.39 4.48
N ILE A 46 12.46 6.00 5.69
CA ILE A 46 13.04 6.87 6.73
C ILE A 46 14.33 6.22 7.20
N ASP A 47 15.45 6.95 7.17
CA ASP A 47 16.78 6.42 7.54
C ASP A 47 17.16 5.11 6.82
N ASN A 48 16.73 4.97 5.56
CA ASN A 48 16.88 3.77 4.70
C ASN A 48 16.09 2.54 5.16
N ALA A 49 15.17 2.67 6.12
CA ALA A 49 14.23 1.62 6.50
C ALA A 49 12.83 1.89 5.97
N LEU A 50 12.07 0.82 5.72
CA LEU A 50 10.63 0.90 5.40
C LEU A 50 9.89 1.58 6.55
N SER A 51 9.17 2.65 6.22
CA SER A 51 8.47 3.51 7.19
C SER A 51 6.99 3.22 7.32
N PHE A 52 6.50 2.16 6.68
CA PHE A 52 5.10 1.79 6.63
C PHE A 52 4.89 0.31 6.93
N LYS A 53 3.72 -0.01 7.50
CA LYS A 53 3.24 -1.39 7.63
C LYS A 53 2.27 -1.75 6.51
N VAL A 54 1.35 -0.84 6.20
CA VAL A 54 0.32 -0.98 5.16
C VAL A 54 0.30 0.30 4.31
N LEU A 55 0.26 0.16 2.98
CA LEU A 55 -0.07 1.23 2.05
C LEU A 55 -1.35 0.87 1.31
N LEU A 56 -2.29 1.80 1.34
CA LEU A 56 -3.52 1.72 0.58
C LEU A 56 -3.52 2.85 -0.48
N PRO A 57 -3.64 2.52 -1.77
CA PRO A 57 -3.82 3.48 -2.83
C PRO A 57 -5.20 4.13 -2.77
N TYR A 58 -5.29 5.40 -3.16
CA TYR A 58 -6.57 6.11 -3.28
C TYR A 58 -6.67 6.93 -4.56
N LYS A 59 -7.89 7.14 -5.03
CA LYS A 59 -8.25 8.06 -6.12
C LYS A 59 -9.23 9.12 -5.59
N PRO A 60 -9.23 10.34 -6.14
CA PRO A 60 -10.33 11.27 -5.94
C PRO A 60 -11.65 10.65 -6.39
N SER A 61 -12.73 10.95 -5.67
CA SER A 61 -14.10 10.54 -5.96
C SER A 61 -15.04 11.71 -5.67
N HIS A 62 -16.29 11.61 -6.11
CA HIS A 62 -17.29 12.66 -5.87
C HIS A 62 -17.50 12.98 -4.38
N ASN A 63 -17.24 12.03 -3.48
CA ASN A 63 -17.44 12.17 -2.03
C ASN A 63 -16.11 12.32 -1.25
N GLY A 64 -15.01 12.70 -1.91
CA GLY A 64 -13.69 12.82 -1.29
C GLY A 64 -12.71 11.79 -1.83
N LEU A 65 -12.03 11.04 -0.97
CA LEU A 65 -11.03 10.03 -1.39
C LEU A 65 -11.63 8.63 -1.32
N SER A 66 -11.44 7.85 -2.39
CA SER A 66 -11.82 6.44 -2.45
C SER A 66 -10.59 5.55 -2.48
N VAL A 67 -10.53 4.57 -1.59
CA VAL A 67 -9.43 3.60 -1.53
C VAL A 67 -9.61 2.54 -2.61
N THR A 68 -8.61 2.37 -3.47
CA THR A 68 -8.69 1.43 -4.61
C THR A 68 -8.28 0.01 -4.24
N GLU A 69 -8.41 -0.92 -5.18
CA GLU A 69 -8.10 -2.36 -5.01
C GLU A 69 -6.60 -2.64 -5.20
N GLY A 70 -5.79 -2.09 -4.29
CA GLY A 70 -4.37 -2.39 -4.21
C GLY A 70 -3.89 -2.35 -2.77
N ILE A 71 -2.76 -3.00 -2.52
CA ILE A 71 -2.10 -2.98 -1.21
C ILE A 71 -0.60 -3.14 -1.37
N ALA A 72 0.17 -2.41 -0.56
CA ALA A 72 1.53 -2.83 -0.23
C ALA A 72 1.63 -3.07 1.27
N PHE A 73 2.32 -4.13 1.67
CA PHE A 73 2.40 -4.56 3.05
C PHE A 73 3.81 -5.02 3.38
N VAL A 74 4.30 -4.64 4.55
CA VAL A 74 5.59 -5.11 5.05
C VAL A 74 5.30 -6.17 6.10
N THR A 75 5.70 -7.41 5.86
CA THR A 75 5.53 -8.51 6.82
C THR A 75 6.39 -8.33 8.07
N GLN A 76 6.13 -9.11 9.12
CA GLN A 76 6.97 -9.12 10.34
C GLN A 76 8.42 -9.53 10.04
N ASP A 77 8.65 -10.41 9.05
CA ASP A 77 9.98 -10.80 8.56
C ASP A 77 10.56 -9.81 7.54
N LYS A 78 10.02 -8.59 7.46
CA LYS A 78 10.48 -7.45 6.62
C LYS A 78 10.44 -7.71 5.11
N LYS A 79 9.58 -8.61 4.65
CA LYS A 79 9.33 -8.79 3.21
C LYS A 79 8.28 -7.80 2.74
N LEU A 80 8.51 -7.25 1.56
CA LEU A 80 7.56 -6.39 0.88
C LEU A 80 6.59 -7.26 0.05
N ILE A 81 5.30 -7.12 0.32
CA ILE A 81 4.22 -7.64 -0.48
C ILE A 81 3.61 -6.45 -1.23
N TYR A 82 3.42 -6.58 -2.54
CA TYR A 82 2.75 -5.59 -3.38
C TYR A 82 1.71 -6.28 -4.25
N TYR A 83 0.50 -5.74 -4.29
CA TYR A 83 -0.59 -6.22 -5.13
C TYR A 83 -1.40 -5.04 -5.67
N ASN A 84 -1.73 -5.10 -6.96
CA ASN A 84 -2.62 -4.15 -7.63
C ASN A 84 -3.56 -4.92 -8.55
N ALA A 85 -4.86 -4.92 -8.24
CA ALA A 85 -5.88 -5.66 -9.01
C ALA A 85 -6.05 -5.12 -10.44
N GLU A 86 -5.76 -3.83 -10.66
CA GLU A 86 -5.86 -3.20 -11.98
C GLU A 86 -4.67 -3.57 -12.90
N ASN A 87 -3.59 -4.17 -12.37
CA ASN A 87 -2.43 -4.58 -13.15
C ASN A 87 -2.55 -6.04 -13.63
N GLU A 88 -2.65 -6.24 -14.94
CA GLU A 88 -2.84 -7.56 -15.55
C GLU A 88 -1.63 -8.50 -15.41
N THR A 89 -0.42 -7.95 -15.26
CA THR A 89 0.80 -8.72 -15.02
C THR A 89 0.73 -9.50 -13.70
N TYR A 90 -0.06 -9.03 -12.74
CA TYR A 90 -0.21 -9.65 -11.42
C TYR A 90 -1.60 -10.27 -11.20
N LYS A 91 -2.49 -10.27 -12.22
CA LYS A 91 -3.69 -11.12 -12.22
C LYS A 91 -3.23 -12.59 -12.20
N CYS A 92 -3.85 -13.45 -11.40
CA CYS A 92 -3.37 -14.83 -11.17
C CYS A 92 -3.39 -15.76 -12.41
N GLY A 93 -3.77 -15.27 -13.60
CA GLY A 93 -3.56 -15.93 -14.89
C GLY A 93 -2.28 -15.53 -15.64
N GLY A 94 -1.65 -14.40 -15.27
CA GLY A 94 -0.46 -13.83 -15.92
C GLY A 94 0.75 -13.65 -15.00
N CYS A 95 0.62 -13.98 -13.70
CA CYS A 95 1.69 -13.81 -12.73
C CYS A 95 2.86 -14.79 -13.01
N PRO A 96 4.11 -14.30 -13.14
CA PRO A 96 5.27 -15.18 -13.35
C PRO A 96 5.61 -16.07 -12.15
N VAL A 97 5.02 -15.83 -10.97
CA VAL A 97 5.35 -16.55 -9.72
C VAL A 97 4.10 -16.84 -8.86
N ASN A 98 3.24 -17.75 -9.32
CA ASN A 98 1.98 -18.12 -8.63
C ASN A 98 2.14 -18.56 -7.16
N SER A 99 3.29 -19.14 -6.79
CA SER A 99 3.57 -19.53 -5.40
C SER A 99 3.77 -18.34 -4.46
N GLU A 100 4.38 -17.25 -4.93
CA GLU A 100 4.60 -16.04 -4.14
C GLU A 100 3.30 -15.27 -3.91
N CYS A 101 2.37 -15.26 -4.87
CA CYS A 101 1.03 -14.67 -4.69
C CYS A 101 0.23 -15.37 -3.58
N LEU A 102 0.22 -16.70 -3.55
CA LEU A 102 -0.47 -17.47 -2.50
C LEU A 102 0.19 -17.30 -1.13
N LEU A 103 1.52 -17.29 -1.07
CA LEU A 103 2.25 -17.06 0.18
C LEU A 103 2.02 -15.63 0.69
N GLY A 104 1.93 -14.65 -0.22
CA GLY A 104 1.63 -13.26 0.10
C GLY A 104 0.27 -13.10 0.77
N VAL A 105 -0.80 -13.61 0.15
CA VAL A 105 -2.16 -13.48 0.71
C VAL A 105 -2.28 -14.18 2.06
N LYS A 106 -1.66 -15.36 2.21
CA LYS A 106 -1.61 -16.10 3.47
C LYS A 106 -0.85 -15.35 4.56
N SER A 107 0.27 -14.73 4.22
CA SER A 107 1.08 -13.95 5.17
C SER A 107 0.32 -12.72 5.65
N LEU A 108 -0.28 -11.97 4.72
CA LEU A 108 -1.11 -10.81 5.04
C LEU A 108 -2.30 -11.21 5.91
N ALA A 109 -3.06 -12.24 5.52
CA ALA A 109 -4.23 -12.71 6.25
C ALA A 109 -3.86 -13.17 7.67
N LYS A 110 -2.75 -13.91 7.82
CA LYS A 110 -2.26 -14.37 9.11
C LYS A 110 -1.86 -13.19 10.01
N GLU A 111 -1.08 -12.24 9.49
CA GLU A 111 -0.59 -11.11 10.29
C GLU A 111 -1.66 -10.10 10.66
N MET A 112 -2.69 -9.95 9.83
CA MET A 112 -3.83 -9.07 10.07
C MET A 112 -5.00 -9.79 10.77
N GLU A 113 -4.84 -11.07 11.09
CA GLU A 113 -5.86 -11.94 11.71
C GLU A 113 -7.18 -12.02 10.90
N VAL A 114 -7.06 -11.96 9.57
CA VAL A 114 -8.16 -12.05 8.61
C VAL A 114 -8.33 -13.49 8.12
N LYS A 115 -9.58 -13.97 8.02
CA LYS A 115 -9.89 -15.28 7.44
C LYS A 115 -9.93 -15.20 5.91
N ILE A 116 -9.26 -16.13 5.24
CA ILE A 116 -9.41 -16.35 3.80
C ILE A 116 -10.69 -17.14 3.58
N ARG A 117 -11.60 -16.62 2.74
CA ARG A 117 -12.94 -17.18 2.50
C ARG A 117 -13.14 -17.75 1.10
N ASN A 118 -12.14 -17.67 0.24
CA ASN A 118 -12.22 -18.11 -1.15
C ASN A 118 -11.02 -18.99 -1.50
N GLU A 119 -11.25 -20.00 -2.33
CA GLU A 119 -10.23 -20.91 -2.86
C GLU A 119 -9.57 -20.34 -4.13
N GLU A 120 -10.30 -19.49 -4.86
CA GLU A 120 -9.77 -18.72 -5.97
C GLU A 120 -8.90 -17.57 -5.46
N LEU A 121 -7.67 -17.50 -5.96
CA LEU A 121 -6.64 -16.59 -5.47
C LEU A 121 -6.97 -15.10 -5.61
N ASP A 122 -7.49 -14.67 -6.76
CA ASP A 122 -7.81 -13.26 -7.01
C ASP A 122 -8.95 -12.81 -6.07
N THR A 123 -10.00 -13.61 -5.97
CA THR A 123 -11.12 -13.33 -5.05
C THR A 123 -10.70 -13.41 -3.58
N ALA A 124 -9.75 -14.29 -3.23
CA ALA A 124 -9.15 -14.35 -1.90
C ALA A 124 -8.37 -13.06 -1.59
N TRP A 125 -7.58 -12.55 -2.53
CA TRP A 125 -6.87 -11.28 -2.38
C TRP A 125 -7.83 -10.12 -2.15
N LEU A 126 -8.84 -9.97 -3.01
CA LEU A 126 -9.83 -8.91 -2.87
C LEU A 126 -10.53 -8.97 -1.51
N SER A 127 -10.94 -10.16 -1.06
CA SER A 127 -11.58 -10.35 0.24
C SER A 127 -10.66 -10.00 1.42
N VAL A 128 -9.38 -10.38 1.35
CA VAL A 128 -8.40 -10.05 2.40
C VAL A 128 -8.11 -8.55 2.39
N ILE A 129 -7.91 -7.94 1.22
CA ILE A 129 -7.68 -6.51 1.07
C ILE A 129 -8.86 -5.72 1.64
N GLU A 130 -10.09 -6.10 1.32
CA GLU A 130 -11.29 -5.44 1.83
C GLU A 130 -11.36 -5.50 3.36
N SER A 131 -11.06 -6.66 3.94
CA SER A 131 -11.03 -6.83 5.40
C SER A 131 -9.93 -5.97 6.05
N VAL A 132 -8.74 -5.95 5.45
CA VAL A 132 -7.61 -5.12 5.91
C VAL A 132 -7.94 -3.63 5.79
N LYS A 133 -8.55 -3.20 4.68
CA LYS A 133 -9.01 -1.82 4.50
C LYS A 133 -9.95 -1.41 5.63
N VAL A 134 -10.98 -2.20 5.92
CA VAL A 134 -11.94 -1.91 7.01
C VAL A 134 -11.21 -1.81 8.35
N GLN A 135 -10.28 -2.72 8.65
CA GLN A 135 -9.52 -2.72 9.90
C GLN A 135 -8.57 -1.52 10.02
N VAL A 136 -7.90 -1.12 8.93
CA VAL A 136 -7.01 0.04 8.90
C VAL A 136 -7.80 1.34 9.02
N MET A 137 -8.91 1.48 8.28
CA MET A 137 -9.73 2.68 8.28
C MET A 137 -10.47 2.88 9.62
N SER A 138 -10.87 1.79 10.29
CA SER A 138 -11.48 1.86 11.63
C SER A 138 -10.48 2.14 12.76
N ASN A 139 -9.17 1.98 12.50
CA ASN A 139 -8.11 2.23 13.47
C ASN A 139 -7.25 3.44 13.07
N LEU A 140 -7.57 4.61 13.66
CA LEU A 140 -6.86 5.88 13.45
C LEU A 140 -5.32 5.80 13.63
N ARG A 141 -4.82 4.82 14.40
CA ARG A 141 -3.38 4.65 14.67
C ARG A 141 -2.55 4.24 13.45
N PHE A 142 -3.16 3.67 12.42
CA PHE A 142 -2.45 3.19 11.21
C PHE A 142 -2.45 4.21 10.06
N LEU A 143 -3.20 5.31 10.19
CA LEU A 143 -3.35 6.30 9.14
C LEU A 143 -2.22 7.35 9.23
N ARG A 144 -1.22 7.21 8.35
CA ARG A 144 -0.40 8.34 7.91
C ARG A 144 -0.90 8.77 6.53
N ALA A 145 -1.77 9.77 6.50
CA ALA A 145 -2.04 10.48 5.26
C ALA A 145 -0.87 11.43 4.99
N LYS A 146 -0.14 11.24 3.89
CA LYS A 146 0.65 12.34 3.32
C LYS A 146 -0.35 13.28 2.69
N ALA A 147 -0.81 14.23 3.49
CA ALA A 147 -1.68 15.26 3.04
C ALA A 147 -0.76 16.38 2.53
N ASP A 148 -0.56 16.47 1.21
CA ASP A 148 -0.16 17.74 0.60
C ASP A 148 -1.37 18.67 0.76
N LEU A 149 -1.60 19.13 2.00
CA LEU A 149 -2.63 20.11 2.33
C LEU A 149 -2.07 21.45 1.92
N GLU A 150 -2.33 21.83 0.67
CA GLU A 150 -2.72 23.21 0.46
C GLU A 150 -3.97 23.44 1.34
N GLU A 151 -3.78 24.26 2.37
CA GLU A 151 -4.70 24.67 3.43
C GLU A 151 -6.17 24.25 3.23
N VAL A 152 -6.55 23.07 3.71
CA VAL A 152 -7.96 22.76 3.92
C VAL A 152 -8.40 23.50 5.18
N LYS A 153 -9.08 24.65 4.98
CA LYS A 153 -9.81 25.33 6.05
C LYS A 153 -10.94 24.43 6.54
N VAL A 154 -10.71 23.77 7.67
CA VAL A 154 -11.76 23.05 8.39
C VAL A 154 -12.56 24.09 9.17
N ASN A 155 -13.79 24.37 8.73
CA ASN A 155 -14.74 25.08 9.58
C ASN A 155 -15.25 24.09 10.63
N GLU A 156 -14.96 24.36 11.90
CA GLU A 156 -15.52 23.61 13.02
C GLU A 156 -17.05 23.74 13.02
N VAL A 157 -17.74 22.60 13.01
CA VAL A 157 -19.18 22.55 13.24
C VAL A 157 -19.39 22.54 14.75
N GLU A 158 -19.86 23.66 15.30
CA GLU A 158 -20.34 23.75 16.68
C GLU A 158 -21.54 22.80 16.87
N TYR A 159 -21.35 21.74 17.65
CA TYR A 159 -22.47 21.00 18.22
C TYR A 159 -23.04 21.81 19.38
N ALA A 160 -24.17 22.47 19.14
CA ALA A 160 -25.00 23.05 20.17
C ALA A 160 -25.37 21.96 21.20
N LYS A 161 -24.92 22.16 22.44
CA LYS A 161 -25.45 21.46 23.61
C LYS A 161 -26.84 22.04 23.88
N GLU A 162 -27.88 21.24 23.72
CA GLU A 162 -29.09 21.41 24.52
C GLU A 162 -29.38 20.10 25.25
N SER A 163 -29.21 20.20 26.56
CA SER A 163 -29.55 19.20 27.56
C SER A 163 -30.93 19.55 28.11
N LEU A 164 -31.79 18.53 28.22
CA LEU A 164 -32.95 18.36 29.12
C LEU A 164 -33.68 19.61 29.64
#